data_AF-Q4UD05-F1
#
_entry.id   AF-Q4UD05-F1
#
_cell.length_a   1.000
_cell.length_b   1.000
_cell.length_c   1.000
_cell.angle_alpha   90.00
_cell.angle_beta   90.00
_cell.angle_gamma   90.00
#
_symmetry.space_group_name_H-M   'P 1'
#
loop_
_entity.id
_entity.type
_entity.pdbx_description
1 polymer ?
#
loop_
_entity_poly.entity_id
_entity_poly.type
_entity_poly.pdbx_seq_one_letter_code
_entity_poly.pdbx_strand_id
1 'polypeptide(L)'
;MKLDIIRFSTLIFILGVFTFSPVSPLFLDNGTTFKDLSSEIFKHIGSVVIDAYDTPATVYMKELFNHATSDCDKCYTHIFNMEYPRMLSSQIFNKPDHSVNLYRFALNKKKHKKNTKTANYNNNELADVSKRPNQYSYLKFKSDDGSQNLQQYLLNFENSQYFGEIQVGTPPKNFVVVFDTGSSQLWIPSKSCLNHNSNGCARHRMFDSSASTTYEPMIKGNEMMSEYIRYGTGECVLALGFDNVKIGSLNVKHQSIGLSVLESEHPFGDLPFDGLVGLGFPDTELKESKKLTPIFDSIKNQKILKRNIIAFYMSKDINQPGSLSFGSIDPKYVLPGHKPWWFPVVKTDYWEIEVSSLLVDGEPVVFDRKYNAAIDTGSSLISGPSDVIIPLLEKITVEEDCSNLDKLPRLSFVFRDVMGRKVKFDLDPEDYVLKDEVEKVCMLGVLPMDMPEPKKPLFVIGANFLRRYISIFDRDQMVVGLVPASHDQKEENKQEQLSDRFKVPDGNTIIYSLSPTNIFILTVML
;
A
#
# COMPACT_ATOMS: atom_id res chain seq x y z
N MET A 1 29.11 -38.70 39.01
CA MET A 1 29.77 -38.13 40.21
C MET A 1 29.40 -36.66 40.21
N LYS A 2 28.61 -36.12 41.17
CA LYS A 2 28.96 -35.84 42.59
C LYS A 2 30.33 -35.16 42.67
N LEU A 3 30.46 -33.91 43.13
CA LEU A 3 30.07 -33.41 44.46
C LEU A 3 29.52 -31.97 44.48
N ASP A 4 28.64 -31.70 45.45
CA ASP A 4 28.24 -30.38 45.96
C ASP A 4 29.24 -29.80 46.99
N ILE A 5 29.09 -28.50 47.31
CA ILE A 5 29.19 -27.82 48.65
C ILE A 5 29.21 -26.29 48.41
N ILE A 6 28.12 -25.51 48.68
CA ILE A 6 27.76 -24.84 49.96
C ILE A 6 28.70 -23.64 50.26
N ARG A 7 28.31 -22.38 50.57
CA ARG A 7 27.06 -21.66 51.03
C ARG A 7 27.18 -20.16 50.61
N PHE A 8 26.12 -19.36 50.44
CA PHE A 8 25.49 -18.59 51.53
C PHE A 8 24.05 -18.09 51.21
N SER A 9 23.12 -18.55 52.05
CA SER A 9 21.91 -17.94 52.64
C SER A 9 21.87 -16.38 52.82
N THR A 10 20.74 -15.65 52.94
CA THR A 10 19.27 -15.81 52.64
C THR A 10 18.53 -14.45 52.89
N LEU A 11 17.32 -14.24 52.32
CA LEU A 11 16.09 -13.67 52.97
C LEU A 11 15.72 -12.13 52.94
N ILE A 12 14.51 -11.86 52.40
CA ILE A 12 13.40 -10.96 52.87
C ILE A 12 13.37 -9.41 52.69
N PHE A 13 12.52 -8.96 51.74
CA PHE A 13 11.26 -8.16 51.86
C PHE A 13 11.19 -6.67 52.35
N ILE A 14 10.51 -5.86 51.51
CA ILE A 14 9.42 -4.86 51.79
C ILE A 14 9.72 -3.37 52.20
N LEU A 15 9.01 -2.44 51.50
CA LEU A 15 8.60 -1.02 51.79
C LEU A 15 9.64 -0.03 52.38
N GLY A 16 9.63 1.28 52.09
CA GLY A 16 8.78 2.12 51.23
C GLY A 16 8.76 3.59 51.75
N VAL A 17 8.56 4.57 50.85
CA VAL A 17 8.21 5.99 51.11
C VAL A 17 9.28 6.92 51.76
N PHE A 18 9.67 7.98 51.04
CA PHE A 18 9.53 9.38 51.51
C PHE A 18 9.49 10.36 50.33
N THR A 19 8.69 11.42 50.47
CA THR A 19 8.36 12.45 49.46
C THR A 19 9.13 13.75 49.68
N PHE A 20 9.33 14.58 48.63
CA PHE A 20 9.03 16.04 48.63
C PHE A 20 9.27 16.66 47.23
N SER A 21 8.70 17.85 47.01
CA SER A 21 8.62 18.64 45.75
C SER A 21 8.82 20.14 46.12
N PRO A 22 8.57 21.16 45.26
CA PRO A 22 9.26 21.58 44.03
C PRO A 22 9.84 23.02 44.10
N VAL A 23 10.88 23.39 43.31
CA VAL A 23 11.23 24.81 43.05
C VAL A 23 11.93 25.00 41.68
N SER A 24 11.53 26.03 40.93
CA SER A 24 12.23 26.65 39.78
C SER A 24 12.68 28.08 40.16
N PRO A 25 13.38 28.88 39.33
CA PRO A 25 14.32 28.61 38.24
C PRO A 25 15.72 29.22 38.52
N LEU A 26 16.72 29.01 37.66
CA LEU A 26 17.93 29.85 37.64
C LEU A 26 18.53 29.96 36.25
N PHE A 27 18.87 31.19 35.84
CA PHE A 27 19.44 31.51 34.54
C PHE A 27 20.86 30.92 34.40
N LEU A 28 21.13 30.32 33.24
CA LEU A 28 22.49 30.10 32.76
C LEU A 28 22.86 31.24 31.82
N ASP A 29 23.95 31.92 32.13
CA ASP A 29 24.61 32.87 31.24
C ASP A 29 26.01 32.32 30.88
N ASN A 30 26.50 32.70 29.70
CA ASN A 30 27.79 32.31 29.09
C ASN A 30 27.94 30.85 28.62
N GLY A 31 27.88 30.70 27.29
CA GLY A 31 27.92 29.43 26.56
C GLY A 31 29.18 28.57 26.69
N THR A 32 28.91 27.26 26.72
CA THR A 32 29.80 26.18 26.26
C THR A 32 28.97 25.27 25.34
N THR A 33 29.60 24.62 24.35
CA THR A 33 28.89 23.87 23.30
C THR A 33 28.94 22.36 23.54
N PHE A 34 27.97 21.65 22.97
CA PHE A 34 27.65 20.23 23.21
C PHE A 34 28.71 19.20 22.77
N LYS A 35 29.96 19.62 22.55
CA LYS A 35 31.02 18.81 21.90
C LYS A 35 31.89 18.03 22.89
N ASP A 36 31.90 18.41 24.16
CA ASP A 36 32.84 17.87 25.16
C ASP A 36 32.33 16.63 25.92
N LEU A 37 31.06 16.23 25.75
CA LEU A 37 30.48 15.09 26.48
C LEU A 37 30.71 13.71 25.83
N SER A 38 31.23 13.63 24.60
CA SER A 38 31.47 12.35 23.91
C SER A 38 32.84 11.71 24.21
N SER A 39 33.74 12.47 24.85
CA SER A 39 35.16 12.10 25.04
C SER A 39 35.41 11.06 26.14
N GLU A 40 34.55 11.00 27.18
CA GLU A 40 34.79 10.12 28.33
C GLU A 40 34.16 8.71 28.20
N ILE A 41 33.14 8.53 27.36
CA ILE A 41 32.44 7.23 27.22
C ILE A 41 33.31 6.18 26.51
N PHE A 42 34.21 6.61 25.61
CA PHE A 42 35.08 5.69 24.84
C PHE A 42 36.26 5.09 25.61
N LYS A 43 36.43 5.39 26.91
CA LYS A 43 37.60 4.95 27.69
C LYS A 43 37.52 3.53 28.26
N HIS A 44 36.38 2.82 28.20
CA HIS A 44 36.14 1.67 29.10
C HIS A 44 35.53 0.38 28.49
N ILE A 45 35.63 0.13 27.17
CA ILE A 45 35.31 -1.19 26.59
C ILE A 45 36.50 -1.77 25.82
N GLY A 46 36.92 -2.96 26.23
CA GLY A 46 38.10 -3.69 25.71
C GLY A 46 37.83 -4.50 24.44
N SER A 47 38.92 -4.73 23.70
CA SER A 47 39.02 -5.33 22.36
C SER A 47 38.71 -6.83 22.23
N VAL A 48 38.12 -7.23 21.08
CA VAL A 48 38.47 -8.45 20.28
C VAL A 48 38.20 -8.13 18.77
N VAL A 49 39.18 -7.66 17.97
CA VAL A 49 39.97 -8.36 16.90
C VAL A 49 39.16 -9.39 16.06
N ILE A 50 39.08 -9.40 14.72
CA ILE A 50 40.05 -9.62 13.61
C ILE A 50 39.32 -9.18 12.30
N ASP A 51 39.87 -8.66 11.19
CA ASP A 51 41.25 -8.54 10.64
C ASP A 51 41.48 -7.20 9.88
N ALA A 52 42.57 -7.07 9.11
CA ALA A 52 42.87 -5.98 8.15
C ALA A 52 43.35 -6.55 6.77
N TYR A 53 43.28 -5.83 5.63
CA TYR A 53 44.29 -4.90 5.07
C TYR A 53 43.94 -4.70 3.56
N ASP A 54 44.30 -3.65 2.80
CA ASP A 54 44.87 -2.32 3.09
C ASP A 54 44.45 -1.32 1.97
N THR A 55 44.72 -0.03 2.16
CA THR A 55 44.52 1.06 1.17
C THR A 55 45.68 1.19 0.17
N PRO A 56 45.63 2.15 -0.77
CA PRO A 56 46.45 3.33 -0.51
C PRO A 56 45.89 4.71 -0.96
N ALA A 57 46.30 5.71 -0.18
CA ALA A 57 46.70 7.08 -0.60
C ALA A 57 45.64 8.08 -1.10
N THR A 58 45.16 8.90 -0.16
CA THR A 58 44.78 10.30 -0.40
C THR A 58 46.00 11.17 -0.78
N VAL A 59 46.35 11.26 -2.06
CA VAL A 59 47.06 12.42 -2.63
C VAL A 59 46.62 12.62 -4.09
N TYR A 60 45.56 13.43 -4.33
CA TYR A 60 45.44 14.31 -5.51
C TYR A 60 44.26 15.31 -5.46
N MET A 61 43.76 15.67 -4.28
CA MET A 61 42.89 16.85 -4.10
C MET A 61 43.72 18.15 -4.17
N LYS A 62 44.31 18.43 -5.34
CA LYS A 62 45.06 19.69 -5.58
C LYS A 62 45.13 20.20 -7.03
N GLU A 63 44.38 19.63 -7.98
CA GLU A 63 44.33 20.12 -9.38
C GLU A 63 42.93 20.45 -9.92
N LEU A 64 41.89 20.50 -9.07
CA LEU A 64 40.58 21.06 -9.45
C LEU A 64 40.44 22.58 -9.23
N PHE A 65 41.54 23.26 -8.88
CA PHE A 65 41.64 24.72 -8.82
C PHE A 65 42.89 25.20 -9.58
N ASN A 66 42.91 24.96 -10.91
CA ASN A 66 43.64 25.78 -11.89
C ASN A 66 43.33 25.31 -13.32
N HIS A 67 42.26 25.85 -13.92
CA HIS A 67 42.27 26.45 -15.26
C HIS A 67 40.86 26.87 -15.67
N ALA A 68 40.50 28.11 -15.31
CA ALA A 68 39.63 28.89 -16.17
C ALA A 68 40.54 29.68 -17.12
N THR A 69 40.54 29.35 -18.42
CA THR A 69 40.88 30.27 -19.54
C THR A 69 40.67 29.60 -20.90
N SER A 70 40.06 30.36 -21.81
CA SER A 70 40.19 30.36 -23.29
C SER A 70 39.77 29.14 -24.13
N ASP A 71 38.90 29.45 -25.10
CA ASP A 71 38.79 28.90 -26.45
C ASP A 71 38.50 27.41 -26.68
N CYS A 72 37.24 27.13 -27.02
CA CYS A 72 36.98 26.47 -28.31
C CYS A 72 35.63 26.91 -28.90
N ASP A 73 35.68 27.96 -29.71
CA ASP A 73 34.63 28.26 -30.68
C ASP A 73 34.60 27.17 -31.77
N LYS A 74 33.41 26.63 -32.07
CA LYS A 74 33.08 25.71 -33.17
C LYS A 74 33.62 24.26 -33.06
N CYS A 75 32.69 23.34 -32.78
CA CYS A 75 32.56 22.11 -33.56
C CYS A 75 31.09 21.93 -33.98
N TYR A 76 30.84 21.94 -35.29
CA TYR A 76 29.51 22.05 -35.91
C TYR A 76 29.12 20.71 -36.59
N THR A 77 27.82 20.35 -36.50
CA THR A 77 27.01 19.56 -37.47
C THR A 77 27.46 18.22 -38.05
N HIS A 78 26.61 17.19 -37.90
CA HIS A 78 25.74 16.63 -38.97
C HIS A 78 24.76 15.60 -38.34
N ILE A 79 23.45 15.85 -38.30
CA ILE A 79 22.43 15.50 -39.31
C ILE A 79 22.44 14.02 -39.74
N PHE A 80 21.40 13.28 -39.33
CA PHE A 80 20.58 12.49 -40.24
C PHE A 80 19.13 12.36 -39.72
N ASN A 81 18.17 12.59 -40.60
CA ASN A 81 16.72 12.52 -40.32
C ASN A 81 16.23 11.06 -40.29
N MET A 82 15.24 10.76 -39.45
CA MET A 82 14.11 9.91 -39.84
C MET A 82 12.83 10.41 -39.15
N GLU A 83 11.79 10.62 -39.96
CA GLU A 83 10.49 11.17 -39.56
C GLU A 83 9.56 10.09 -38.98
N TYR A 84 8.71 10.46 -38.02
CA TYR A 84 7.44 9.78 -37.78
C TYR A 84 6.32 10.83 -37.69
N PRO A 85 5.12 10.56 -38.27
CA PRO A 85 4.16 11.62 -38.59
C PRO A 85 3.32 12.08 -37.39
N ARG A 86 2.99 13.38 -37.40
CA ARG A 86 1.89 13.94 -36.61
C ARG A 86 0.56 13.32 -37.05
N MET A 87 -0.33 13.02 -36.11
CA MET A 87 -1.77 13.11 -36.35
C MET A 87 -2.45 13.86 -35.19
N LEU A 88 -3.18 14.91 -35.57
CA LEU A 88 -4.09 15.67 -34.73
C LEU A 88 -5.52 15.48 -35.27
N SER A 89 -6.49 15.90 -34.45
CA SER A 89 -7.90 16.15 -34.77
C SER A 89 -8.90 14.97 -34.71
N SER A 90 -9.74 15.06 -33.66
CA SER A 90 -11.21 14.90 -33.66
C SER A 90 -11.85 13.81 -34.52
N GLN A 91 -12.43 12.80 -33.86
CA GLN A 91 -13.62 12.11 -34.38
C GLN A 91 -14.71 12.02 -33.30
N ILE A 92 -15.95 12.06 -33.78
CA ILE A 92 -17.17 12.32 -33.00
C ILE A 92 -17.59 11.08 -32.20
N PHE A 93 -18.01 11.28 -30.95
CA PHE A 93 -18.52 10.21 -30.09
C PHE A 93 -19.83 9.61 -30.64
N ASN A 94 -19.80 8.34 -31.01
CA ASN A 94 -20.96 7.46 -30.90
C ASN A 94 -20.74 6.53 -29.71
N LYS A 95 -21.58 6.65 -28.68
CA LYS A 95 -21.54 5.84 -27.45
C LYS A 95 -21.85 4.37 -27.80
N PRO A 96 -20.91 3.42 -27.65
CA PRO A 96 -21.21 2.01 -27.87
C PRO A 96 -21.94 1.42 -26.67
N ASP A 97 -22.88 0.50 -26.89
CA ASP A 97 -23.43 -0.32 -25.81
C ASP A 97 -22.33 -1.26 -25.27
N HIS A 98 -21.85 -0.96 -24.07
CA HIS A 98 -20.66 -1.61 -23.52
C HIS A 98 -20.97 -2.87 -22.72
N SER A 99 -20.33 -3.97 -23.12
CA SER A 99 -20.10 -5.14 -22.25
C SER A 99 -18.59 -5.31 -22.02
N VAL A 100 -18.12 -5.08 -20.79
CA VAL A 100 -16.71 -5.34 -20.44
C VAL A 100 -16.51 -6.84 -20.32
N ASN A 101 -15.77 -7.40 -21.28
CA ASN A 101 -15.50 -8.84 -21.36
C ASN A 101 -14.21 -9.16 -20.61
N LEU A 102 -14.30 -9.82 -19.44
CA LEU A 102 -13.14 -10.23 -18.65
C LEU A 102 -12.65 -11.61 -19.11
N TYR A 103 -11.56 -11.63 -19.87
CA TYR A 103 -10.98 -12.87 -20.39
C TYR A 103 -10.22 -13.62 -19.28
N ARG A 104 -10.61 -14.88 -19.06
CA ARG A 104 -9.97 -15.76 -18.06
C ARG A 104 -8.72 -16.41 -18.66
N PHE A 105 -7.55 -16.13 -18.09
CA PHE A 105 -6.31 -16.84 -18.41
C PHE A 105 -6.23 -18.13 -17.59
N ALA A 106 -6.28 -19.29 -18.25
CA ALA A 106 -6.05 -20.57 -17.60
C ALA A 106 -4.55 -20.94 -17.63
N LEU A 107 -3.83 -20.70 -16.54
CA LEU A 107 -2.45 -21.13 -16.37
C LEU A 107 -2.36 -22.66 -16.21
N ASN A 108 -2.33 -23.38 -17.34
CA ASN A 108 -2.15 -24.83 -17.38
C ASN A 108 -0.73 -25.24 -16.94
N LYS A 109 -0.50 -25.38 -15.63
CA LYS A 109 0.68 -26.05 -15.05
C LYS A 109 0.67 -27.56 -15.40
N LYS A 110 1.05 -27.92 -16.62
CA LYS A 110 1.33 -29.33 -16.98
C LYS A 110 2.57 -29.81 -16.23
N LYS A 111 2.36 -30.62 -15.19
CA LYS A 111 3.44 -31.44 -14.58
C LYS A 111 4.01 -32.38 -15.64
N HIS A 112 5.25 -32.14 -16.08
CA HIS A 112 5.99 -33.11 -16.88
C HIS A 112 6.36 -34.33 -16.03
N LYS A 113 5.47 -35.33 -16.02
CA LYS A 113 5.79 -36.66 -15.47
C LYS A 113 6.62 -37.40 -16.53
N LYS A 114 7.94 -37.52 -16.32
CA LYS A 114 8.80 -38.38 -17.15
C LYS A 114 8.37 -39.84 -16.95
N ASN A 115 7.68 -40.40 -17.92
CA ASN A 115 7.52 -41.85 -18.07
C ASN A 115 8.18 -42.28 -19.38
N THR A 116 9.39 -42.83 -19.26
CA THR A 116 10.08 -43.55 -20.33
C THR A 116 9.42 -44.91 -20.56
N LYS A 117 8.68 -45.06 -21.67
CA LYS A 117 8.47 -46.36 -22.31
C LYS A 117 8.55 -46.24 -23.83
N THR A 118 9.43 -47.05 -24.39
CA THR A 118 9.69 -47.25 -25.82
C THR A 118 8.55 -48.01 -26.48
N ALA A 119 8.09 -47.57 -27.66
CA ALA A 119 7.43 -48.43 -28.65
C ALA A 119 7.39 -47.76 -30.04
N ASN A 120 8.18 -48.33 -30.96
CA ASN A 120 8.04 -48.44 -32.42
C ASN A 120 7.44 -47.28 -33.24
N TYR A 121 8.28 -46.78 -34.16
CA TYR A 121 7.86 -46.22 -35.44
C TYR A 121 7.05 -47.24 -36.24
N ASN A 122 6.00 -46.75 -36.92
CA ASN A 122 5.59 -47.23 -38.24
C ASN A 122 5.07 -46.03 -39.02
N ASN A 123 5.63 -45.78 -40.19
CA ASN A 123 5.16 -44.76 -41.12
C ASN A 123 3.98 -45.33 -41.92
N ASN A 124 2.92 -44.53 -42.10
CA ASN A 124 2.18 -44.43 -43.36
C ASN A 124 1.18 -43.27 -43.32
N GLU A 125 0.79 -42.83 -44.52
CA GLU A 125 -0.29 -41.87 -44.85
C GLU A 125 -0.04 -40.37 -44.62
N LEU A 126 0.40 -39.73 -45.71
CA LEU A 126 0.14 -38.33 -46.04
C LEU A 126 -1.34 -38.15 -46.44
N ALA A 127 -2.15 -37.51 -45.59
CA ALA A 127 -3.41 -36.88 -46.02
C ALA A 127 -3.91 -35.80 -45.04
N ASP A 128 -4.51 -34.75 -45.62
CA ASP A 128 -5.45 -33.79 -45.01
C ASP A 128 -4.97 -32.88 -43.85
N VAL A 129 -4.29 -31.79 -44.21
CA VAL A 129 -4.09 -30.61 -43.33
C VAL A 129 -5.37 -29.73 -43.33
N SER A 130 -6.52 -30.27 -42.93
CA SER A 130 -7.76 -29.47 -42.82
C SER A 130 -8.76 -29.85 -41.70
N LYS A 131 -8.31 -30.37 -40.55
CA LYS A 131 -9.07 -30.29 -39.27
C LYS A 131 -8.17 -30.20 -38.04
N ARG A 132 -8.01 -29.00 -37.48
CA ARG A 132 -7.84 -28.80 -36.03
C ARG A 132 -9.00 -27.96 -35.53
N PRO A 133 -9.87 -28.47 -34.63
CA PRO A 133 -10.90 -27.63 -34.04
C PRO A 133 -10.25 -26.56 -33.15
N ASN A 134 -10.68 -25.31 -33.29
CA ASN A 134 -10.24 -24.19 -32.45
C ASN A 134 -10.62 -24.45 -30.98
N GLN A 135 -9.70 -25.04 -30.20
CA GLN A 135 -9.92 -25.36 -28.79
C GLN A 135 -9.61 -24.16 -27.87
N TYR A 136 -10.18 -23.01 -28.20
CA TYR A 136 -10.22 -21.81 -27.37
C TYR A 136 -11.65 -21.24 -27.38
N SER A 137 -12.53 -21.83 -26.57
CA SER A 137 -13.91 -21.36 -26.42
C SER A 137 -13.94 -20.03 -25.66
N TYR A 138 -14.02 -18.93 -26.39
CA TYR A 138 -14.10 -17.57 -25.85
C TYR A 138 -15.38 -17.39 -25.02
N LEU A 139 -15.24 -17.12 -23.71
CA LEU A 139 -16.36 -16.74 -22.85
C LEU A 139 -16.71 -15.27 -23.08
N LYS A 140 -17.77 -15.01 -23.85
CA LYS A 140 -18.44 -13.71 -23.90
C LYS A 140 -19.09 -13.41 -22.55
N PHE A 141 -18.86 -12.22 -22.02
CA PHE A 141 -19.74 -11.60 -21.03
C PHE A 141 -21.03 -11.19 -21.75
N LYS A 142 -22.15 -11.78 -21.35
CA LYS A 142 -23.45 -11.10 -21.48
C LYS A 142 -23.54 -10.10 -20.33
N SER A 143 -23.84 -8.84 -20.65
CA SER A 143 -24.06 -7.75 -19.70
C SER A 143 -25.45 -7.81 -19.05
N ASP A 144 -25.94 -9.00 -18.75
CA ASP A 144 -27.30 -9.25 -18.26
C ASP A 144 -27.39 -10.60 -17.51
N ASP A 145 -26.67 -10.66 -16.39
CA ASP A 145 -26.99 -11.55 -15.26
C ASP A 145 -27.37 -10.62 -14.12
N GLY A 146 -28.48 -10.89 -13.42
CA GLY A 146 -29.04 -10.07 -12.33
C GLY A 146 -28.21 -10.08 -11.04
N SER A 147 -26.88 -10.12 -11.20
CA SER A 147 -25.89 -9.83 -10.18
C SER A 147 -26.21 -8.48 -9.56
N GLN A 148 -26.65 -8.47 -8.30
CA GLN A 148 -26.57 -7.28 -7.48
C GLN A 148 -25.12 -6.78 -7.57
N ASN A 149 -24.90 -5.52 -7.96
CA ASN A 149 -23.57 -4.93 -7.86
C ASN A 149 -23.26 -4.79 -6.37
N LEU A 150 -22.45 -5.72 -5.87
CA LEU A 150 -21.96 -5.72 -4.50
C LEU A 150 -20.90 -4.61 -4.43
N GLN A 151 -21.38 -3.39 -4.21
CA GLN A 151 -20.64 -2.16 -4.38
C GLN A 151 -20.78 -1.29 -3.13
N GLN A 152 -19.69 -0.60 -2.81
CA GLN A 152 -19.64 0.44 -1.79
C GLN A 152 -19.00 1.69 -2.39
N TYR A 153 -19.49 2.87 -2.00
CA TYR A 153 -18.80 4.12 -2.28
C TYR A 153 -17.72 4.36 -1.23
N LEU A 154 -16.63 4.97 -1.63
CA LEU A 154 -15.55 5.39 -0.76
C LEU A 154 -15.52 6.92 -0.69
N LEU A 155 -15.50 7.51 0.50
CA LEU A 155 -15.23 8.93 0.68
C LEU A 155 -13.83 9.22 0.17
N ASN A 156 -13.69 10.17 -0.75
CA ASN A 156 -12.39 10.65 -1.20
C ASN A 156 -11.85 11.67 -0.20
N PHE A 157 -10.79 11.34 0.54
CA PHE A 157 -10.15 12.26 1.48
C PHE A 157 -8.90 12.86 0.83
N GLU A 158 -9.06 14.08 0.30
CA GLU A 158 -7.98 14.90 -0.28
C GLU A 158 -7.18 14.21 -1.38
N ASN A 159 -7.82 13.28 -2.13
CA ASN A 159 -7.17 12.34 -3.06
C ASN A 159 -6.10 11.42 -2.41
N SER A 160 -5.81 11.58 -1.12
CA SER A 160 -4.75 10.92 -0.36
C SER A 160 -5.20 9.55 0.18
N GLN A 161 -6.45 9.44 0.62
CA GLN A 161 -7.02 8.20 1.19
C GLN A 161 -8.49 8.02 0.80
N TYR A 162 -8.97 6.77 0.86
CA TYR A 162 -10.35 6.42 0.46
C TYR A 162 -11.02 5.54 1.52
N PHE A 163 -12.06 6.08 2.18
CA PHE A 163 -12.71 5.41 3.31
C PHE A 163 -14.07 4.84 2.95
N GLY A 164 -14.39 3.62 3.40
CA GLY A 164 -15.74 3.08 3.33
C GLY A 164 -16.31 2.81 4.72
N GLU A 165 -17.55 2.32 4.78
CA GLU A 165 -18.16 1.87 6.04
C GLU A 165 -18.14 0.33 6.14
N ILE A 166 -17.98 -0.19 7.35
CA ILE A 166 -18.32 -1.57 7.70
C ILE A 166 -19.28 -1.59 8.87
N GLN A 167 -20.00 -2.69 9.03
CA GLN A 167 -20.75 -2.95 10.27
C GLN A 167 -20.19 -4.16 10.99
N VAL A 168 -19.96 -4.07 12.30
CA VAL A 168 -19.45 -5.18 13.12
C VAL A 168 -20.42 -5.47 14.27
N GLY A 169 -20.62 -6.74 14.56
CA GLY A 169 -21.40 -7.20 15.71
C GLY A 169 -22.89 -7.46 15.48
N THR A 170 -23.54 -7.99 16.52
CA THR A 170 -25.00 -8.23 16.56
C THR A 170 -25.58 -7.69 17.87
N PRO A 171 -26.28 -6.52 17.87
CA PRO A 171 -26.67 -5.73 16.70
C PRO A 171 -25.49 -5.00 16.03
N PRO A 172 -25.55 -4.77 14.71
CA PRO A 172 -24.47 -4.15 13.96
C PRO A 172 -24.17 -2.72 14.42
N LYS A 173 -22.87 -2.40 14.52
CA LYS A 173 -22.33 -1.06 14.77
C LYS A 173 -21.47 -0.63 13.59
N ASN A 174 -21.66 0.60 13.11
CA ASN A 174 -20.94 1.13 11.95
C ASN A 174 -19.55 1.63 12.35
N PHE A 175 -18.56 1.40 11.49
CA PHE A 175 -17.21 1.94 11.56
C PHE A 175 -16.79 2.42 10.17
N VAL A 176 -16.02 3.51 10.10
CA VAL A 176 -15.38 4.01 8.89
C VAL A 176 -13.96 3.47 8.84
N VAL A 177 -13.56 2.94 7.69
CA VAL A 177 -12.31 2.20 7.55
C VAL A 177 -11.64 2.45 6.21
N VAL A 178 -10.31 2.38 6.22
CA VAL A 178 -9.51 2.19 5.00
C VAL A 178 -9.65 0.72 4.56
N PHE A 179 -9.90 0.50 3.26
CA PHE A 179 -9.81 -0.83 2.66
C PHE A 179 -8.43 -0.97 2.04
N ASP A 180 -7.59 -1.78 2.66
CA ASP A 180 -6.15 -1.74 2.49
C ASP A 180 -5.62 -3.05 1.91
N THR A 181 -4.91 -2.99 0.78
CA THR A 181 -4.23 -4.15 0.19
C THR A 181 -2.76 -4.29 0.62
N GLY A 182 -2.22 -3.32 1.37
CA GLY A 182 -0.94 -3.36 2.06
C GLY A 182 -0.93 -4.24 3.31
N SER A 183 -2.06 -4.44 4.00
CA SER A 183 -2.13 -5.34 5.18
C SER A 183 -3.29 -6.35 5.13
N SER A 184 -3.38 -7.20 6.16
CA SER A 184 -4.21 -8.42 6.15
C SER A 184 -5.19 -8.54 7.31
N GLN A 185 -4.99 -7.76 8.37
CA GLN A 185 -5.80 -7.75 9.59
C GLN A 185 -6.97 -6.77 9.41
N LEU A 186 -8.15 -7.15 9.90
CA LEU A 186 -9.24 -6.20 10.15
C LEU A 186 -9.14 -5.76 11.60
N TRP A 187 -9.03 -4.46 11.86
CA TRP A 187 -9.07 -3.93 13.22
C TRP A 187 -9.90 -2.65 13.35
N ILE A 188 -10.46 -2.46 14.55
CA ILE A 188 -11.28 -1.31 14.95
C ILE A 188 -11.01 -0.95 16.42
N PRO A 189 -11.28 0.28 16.88
CA PRO A 189 -11.02 0.70 18.25
C PRO A 189 -11.91 -0.03 19.25
N SER A 190 -11.35 -0.45 20.38
CA SER A 190 -12.09 -1.02 21.51
C SER A 190 -12.53 0.06 22.47
N LYS A 191 -13.70 -0.08 23.10
CA LYS A 191 -14.05 0.74 24.28
C LYS A 191 -13.02 0.65 25.40
N SER A 192 -12.27 -0.46 25.48
CA SER A 192 -11.20 -0.63 26.46
C SER A 192 -9.96 0.23 26.18
N CYS A 193 -9.84 0.84 25.00
CA CYS A 193 -8.70 1.70 24.65
C CYS A 193 -8.61 2.96 25.53
N LEU A 194 -9.75 3.49 25.98
CA LEU A 194 -9.82 4.66 26.88
C LEU A 194 -9.22 4.42 28.28
N ASN A 195 -8.83 3.18 28.60
CA ASN A 195 -8.17 2.85 29.86
C ASN A 195 -6.67 3.24 29.88
N HIS A 196 -6.12 3.74 28.77
CA HIS A 196 -4.71 4.11 28.62
C HIS A 196 -4.53 5.62 28.38
N ASN A 197 -3.39 6.16 28.82
CA ASN A 197 -3.09 7.59 28.73
C ASN A 197 -2.76 8.09 27.30
N SER A 198 -2.47 7.18 26.36
CA SER A 198 -2.36 7.50 24.92
C SER A 198 -3.65 7.06 24.26
N ASN A 199 -4.29 7.97 23.51
CA ASN A 199 -5.71 7.90 23.23
C ASN A 199 -6.07 8.24 21.78
N GLY A 200 -5.34 7.69 20.79
CA GLY A 200 -5.72 7.79 19.37
C GLY A 200 -7.21 7.46 19.15
N CYS A 201 -7.68 6.38 19.78
CA CYS A 201 -9.08 5.93 19.81
C CYS A 201 -10.12 6.97 20.28
N ALA A 202 -9.75 8.03 20.99
CA ALA A 202 -10.70 8.91 21.68
C ALA A 202 -11.57 9.74 20.71
N ARG A 203 -11.10 9.95 19.47
CA ARG A 203 -11.83 10.68 18.42
C ARG A 203 -12.62 9.75 17.49
N HIS A 204 -12.69 8.45 17.79
CA HIS A 204 -13.27 7.43 16.91
C HIS A 204 -14.47 6.71 17.51
N ARG A 205 -15.23 6.02 16.66
CA ARG A 205 -16.22 5.03 17.10
C ARG A 205 -15.50 3.82 17.70
N MET A 206 -15.90 3.44 18.91
CA MET A 206 -15.34 2.31 19.65
C MET A 206 -16.33 1.15 19.74
N PHE A 207 -15.82 -0.06 19.51
CA PHE A 207 -16.56 -1.30 19.63
C PHE A 207 -16.74 -1.73 21.09
N ASP A 208 -17.96 -2.18 21.40
CA ASP A 208 -18.32 -2.75 22.69
C ASP A 208 -18.56 -4.25 22.53
N SER A 209 -17.52 -5.03 22.83
CA SER A 209 -17.57 -6.49 22.76
C SER A 209 -18.63 -7.11 23.69
N SER A 210 -18.97 -6.45 24.80
CA SER A 210 -20.02 -6.92 25.71
C SER A 210 -21.44 -6.71 25.18
N ALA A 211 -21.61 -5.80 24.21
CA ALA A 211 -22.89 -5.49 23.59
C ALA A 211 -23.18 -6.32 22.33
N SER A 212 -22.22 -7.08 21.82
CA SER A 212 -22.40 -7.95 20.65
C SER A 212 -22.69 -9.40 21.07
N THR A 213 -23.86 -9.90 20.69
CA THR A 213 -24.28 -11.29 20.92
C THR A 213 -23.55 -12.31 20.05
N THR A 214 -22.70 -11.87 19.12
CA THR A 214 -21.92 -12.75 18.22
C THR A 214 -20.42 -12.56 18.34
N TYR A 215 -19.95 -11.76 19.30
CA TYR A 215 -18.53 -11.61 19.59
C TYR A 215 -17.98 -12.85 20.33
N GLU A 216 -16.82 -13.34 19.89
CA GLU A 216 -16.09 -14.42 20.53
C GLU A 216 -14.61 -14.01 20.71
N PRO A 217 -14.08 -13.89 21.94
CA PRO A 217 -12.67 -13.54 22.15
C PRO A 217 -11.75 -14.71 21.76
N MET A 218 -10.61 -14.41 21.13
CA MET A 218 -9.62 -15.43 20.82
C MET A 218 -8.78 -15.72 22.07
N ILE A 219 -8.93 -16.90 22.65
CA ILE A 219 -8.28 -17.30 23.91
C ILE A 219 -7.21 -18.38 23.67
N LYS A 220 -6.12 -18.32 24.44
CA LYS A 220 -5.09 -19.35 24.52
C LYS A 220 -4.82 -19.69 25.99
N GLY A 221 -5.25 -20.87 26.43
CA GLY A 221 -5.26 -21.21 27.85
C GLY A 221 -6.29 -20.34 28.58
N ASN A 222 -5.82 -19.47 29.48
CA ASN A 222 -6.64 -18.51 30.22
C ASN A 222 -6.42 -17.06 29.77
N GLU A 223 -5.59 -16.82 28.75
CA GLU A 223 -5.19 -15.49 28.31
C GLU A 223 -5.87 -15.14 26.97
N MET A 224 -6.32 -13.88 26.85
CA MET A 224 -6.78 -13.34 25.57
C MET A 224 -5.57 -13.10 24.67
N MET A 225 -5.66 -13.55 23.42
CA MET A 225 -4.63 -13.35 22.42
C MET A 225 -4.53 -11.87 22.06
N SER A 226 -3.30 -11.37 21.92
CA SER A 226 -3.03 -10.02 21.43
C SER A 226 -1.95 -10.01 20.35
N GLU A 227 -1.95 -8.93 19.58
CA GLU A 227 -1.02 -8.66 18.48
C GLU A 227 -0.57 -7.19 18.58
N TYR A 228 0.72 -6.93 18.41
CA TYR A 228 1.25 -5.57 18.26
C TYR A 228 1.48 -5.34 16.77
N ILE A 229 0.89 -4.27 16.22
CA ILE A 229 1.10 -3.86 14.84
C ILE A 229 1.72 -2.47 14.82
N ARG A 230 2.68 -2.28 13.92
CA ARG A 230 3.29 -1.00 13.62
C ARG A 230 3.13 -0.72 12.13
N TYR A 231 2.45 0.36 11.79
CA TYR A 231 2.25 0.85 10.43
C TYR A 231 3.10 2.12 10.24
N GLY A 232 4.28 2.00 9.61
CA GLY A 232 5.20 3.12 9.44
C GLY A 232 5.55 3.84 10.76
N THR A 233 4.91 5.01 10.98
CA THR A 233 5.05 5.87 12.17
C THR A 233 4.07 5.56 13.31
N GLY A 234 2.96 4.85 13.04
CA GLY A 234 1.93 4.53 14.03
C GLY A 234 2.08 3.15 14.63
N GLU A 235 1.61 2.97 15.87
CA GLU A 235 1.55 1.68 16.56
C GLU A 235 0.20 1.43 17.24
N CYS A 236 -0.25 0.18 17.24
CA CYS A 236 -1.42 -0.27 17.97
C CYS A 236 -1.25 -1.65 18.61
N VAL A 237 -1.99 -1.89 19.70
CA VAL A 237 -2.10 -3.20 20.34
C VAL A 237 -3.52 -3.71 20.18
N LEU A 238 -3.67 -4.84 19.49
CA LEU A 238 -4.95 -5.46 19.20
C LEU A 238 -5.23 -6.59 20.18
N ALA A 239 -6.42 -6.60 20.78
CA ALA A 239 -7.04 -7.75 21.41
C ALA A 239 -7.76 -8.57 20.32
N LEU A 240 -7.41 -9.84 20.15
CA LEU A 240 -7.90 -10.65 19.03
C LEU A 240 -9.22 -11.36 19.37
N GLY A 241 -10.13 -11.41 18.40
CA GLY A 241 -11.42 -12.09 18.52
C GLY A 241 -12.09 -12.34 17.18
N PHE A 242 -13.35 -12.74 17.22
CA PHE A 242 -14.21 -12.97 16.06
C PHE A 242 -15.55 -12.27 16.23
N ASP A 243 -16.12 -11.77 15.14
CA ASP A 243 -17.53 -11.37 15.08
C ASP A 243 -18.06 -11.40 13.63
N ASN A 244 -19.34 -11.12 13.42
CA ASN A 244 -19.92 -10.91 12.10
C ASN A 244 -19.57 -9.51 11.59
N VAL A 245 -19.14 -9.44 10.33
CA VAL A 245 -18.77 -8.20 9.63
C VAL A 245 -19.60 -8.05 8.36
N LYS A 246 -20.14 -6.86 8.11
CA LYS A 246 -20.83 -6.50 6.88
C LYS A 246 -20.10 -5.39 6.13
N ILE A 247 -20.05 -5.50 4.81
CA ILE A 247 -19.51 -4.48 3.90
C ILE A 247 -20.55 -4.27 2.80
N GLY A 248 -21.25 -3.13 2.81
CA GLY A 248 -22.46 -2.94 2.01
C GLY A 248 -23.46 -4.08 2.22
N SER A 249 -23.73 -4.87 1.17
CA SER A 249 -24.59 -6.06 1.20
C SER A 249 -23.86 -7.39 1.48
N LEU A 250 -22.53 -7.40 1.58
CA LEU A 250 -21.78 -8.58 2.03
C LEU A 250 -22.01 -8.82 3.52
N ASN A 251 -22.05 -10.10 3.92
CA ASN A 251 -22.18 -10.53 5.30
C ASN A 251 -21.22 -11.69 5.58
N VAL A 252 -20.06 -11.37 6.15
CA VAL A 252 -19.00 -12.32 6.49
C VAL A 252 -19.19 -12.72 7.95
N LYS A 253 -19.48 -14.00 8.20
CA LYS A 253 -19.72 -14.50 9.56
C LYS A 253 -18.43 -14.92 10.24
N HIS A 254 -18.34 -14.76 11.56
CA HIS A 254 -17.20 -15.23 12.37
C HIS A 254 -15.85 -14.83 11.74
N GLN A 255 -15.76 -13.56 11.34
CA GLN A 255 -14.56 -12.94 10.80
C GLN A 255 -13.60 -12.64 11.96
N SER A 256 -12.31 -12.94 11.77
CA SER A 256 -11.26 -12.51 12.70
C SER A 256 -11.18 -10.98 12.73
N ILE A 257 -11.24 -10.39 13.92
CA ILE A 257 -11.13 -8.95 14.15
C ILE A 257 -10.10 -8.67 15.26
N GLY A 258 -9.36 -7.59 15.11
CA GLY A 258 -8.59 -6.97 16.18
C GLY A 258 -9.38 -5.83 16.83
N LEU A 259 -9.55 -5.90 18.14
CA LEU A 259 -10.09 -4.80 18.94
C LEU A 259 -8.91 -4.03 19.51
N SER A 260 -8.63 -2.85 18.95
CA SER A 260 -7.49 -2.04 19.35
C SER A 260 -7.67 -1.51 20.77
N VAL A 261 -6.78 -1.87 21.68
CA VAL A 261 -6.79 -1.49 23.11
C VAL A 261 -5.73 -0.44 23.45
N LEU A 262 -4.89 -0.07 22.48
CA LEU A 262 -3.94 1.04 22.55
C LEU A 262 -3.65 1.49 21.13
N GLU A 263 -3.68 2.80 20.89
CA GLU A 263 -3.31 3.43 19.61
C GLU A 263 -2.47 4.67 19.89
N SER A 264 -1.39 4.84 19.12
CA SER A 264 -0.62 6.08 19.11
C SER A 264 -1.48 7.25 18.61
N GLU A 265 -1.36 8.42 19.26
CA GLU A 265 -2.12 9.62 18.87
C GLU A 265 -1.79 10.03 17.41
N HIS A 266 -0.51 9.98 17.03
CA HIS A 266 -0.09 10.11 15.65
C HIS A 266 0.20 8.72 15.04
N PRO A 267 -0.23 8.43 13.79
CA PRO A 267 -1.15 9.21 12.98
C PRO A 267 -2.64 8.91 13.27
N PHE A 268 -2.97 7.86 14.04
CA PHE A 268 -4.34 7.33 14.10
C PHE A 268 -5.36 8.32 14.67
N GLY A 269 -5.04 8.97 15.79
CA GLY A 269 -5.89 10.00 16.40
C GLY A 269 -6.05 11.27 15.56
N ASP A 270 -5.20 11.47 14.55
CA ASP A 270 -5.36 12.55 13.57
C ASP A 270 -6.17 12.11 12.33
N LEU A 271 -6.41 10.82 12.12
CA LEU A 271 -7.07 10.33 10.91
C LEU A 271 -8.59 10.14 11.11
N PRO A 272 -9.43 10.51 10.12
CA PRO A 272 -10.90 10.51 10.27
C PRO A 272 -11.57 9.14 10.10
N PHE A 273 -10.80 8.07 9.86
CA PHE A 273 -11.29 6.70 9.89
C PHE A 273 -11.10 6.10 11.29
N ASP A 274 -11.99 5.18 11.71
CA ASP A 274 -11.84 4.52 13.01
C ASP A 274 -10.83 3.36 12.95
N GLY A 275 -10.74 2.65 11.83
CA GLY A 275 -9.86 1.50 11.70
C GLY A 275 -9.59 1.06 10.26
N LEU A 276 -9.26 -0.21 10.08
CA LEU A 276 -8.73 -0.72 8.81
C LEU A 276 -9.26 -2.11 8.49
N VAL A 277 -9.45 -2.39 7.20
CA VAL A 277 -9.82 -3.70 6.66
C VAL A 277 -8.71 -4.17 5.71
N GLY A 278 -7.84 -5.04 6.22
CA GLY A 278 -6.81 -5.69 5.42
C GLY A 278 -7.38 -6.68 4.39
N LEU A 279 -6.95 -6.54 3.15
CA LEU A 279 -7.33 -7.30 1.96
C LEU A 279 -6.15 -8.08 1.35
N GLY A 280 -5.00 -8.08 2.03
CA GLY A 280 -3.82 -8.87 1.73
C GLY A 280 -4.01 -10.39 1.90
N PHE A 281 -2.90 -11.08 2.15
CA PHE A 281 -2.84 -12.54 2.28
C PHE A 281 -2.63 -12.98 3.73
N PRO A 282 -3.01 -14.22 4.11
CA PRO A 282 -2.72 -14.72 5.46
C PRO A 282 -1.22 -14.67 5.74
N ASP A 283 -0.82 -13.92 6.77
CA ASP A 283 0.57 -13.78 7.21
C ASP A 283 1.14 -15.17 7.54
N THR A 284 2.21 -15.61 6.89
CA THR A 284 2.78 -16.95 7.12
C THR A 284 3.81 -17.01 8.25
N GLU A 285 4.27 -15.86 8.76
CA GLU A 285 5.32 -15.74 9.77
C GLU A 285 4.74 -15.75 11.20
N LEU A 286 3.54 -15.19 11.38
CA LEU A 286 2.79 -15.28 12.64
C LEU A 286 2.43 -16.74 12.94
N LYS A 287 2.91 -17.29 14.07
CA LYS A 287 2.65 -18.70 14.46
C LYS A 287 1.16 -19.02 14.70
N GLU A 288 0.35 -18.00 15.01
CA GLU A 288 -1.09 -18.11 15.24
C GLU A 288 -1.94 -17.71 14.01
N SER A 289 -1.29 -17.35 12.88
CA SER A 289 -1.93 -16.97 11.61
C SER A 289 -3.02 -17.90 11.11
N LYS A 290 -2.94 -19.19 11.44
CA LYS A 290 -3.97 -20.19 11.12
C LYS A 290 -5.35 -19.86 11.70
N LYS A 291 -5.44 -18.95 12.68
CA LYS A 291 -6.69 -18.41 13.23
C LYS A 291 -7.04 -17.04 12.66
N LEU A 292 -6.03 -16.21 12.37
CA LEU A 292 -6.17 -14.87 11.80
C LEU A 292 -6.44 -14.95 10.28
N THR A 293 -7.68 -15.30 9.92
CA THR A 293 -8.11 -15.36 8.52
C THR A 293 -8.48 -13.96 8.00
N PRO A 294 -7.79 -13.41 6.98
CA PRO A 294 -8.15 -12.13 6.37
C PRO A 294 -9.56 -12.15 5.78
N ILE A 295 -10.22 -10.99 5.72
CA ILE A 295 -11.64 -10.95 5.32
C ILE A 295 -11.88 -11.46 3.90
N PHE A 296 -10.93 -11.25 2.99
CA PHE A 296 -11.04 -11.74 1.61
C PHE A 296 -10.92 -13.28 1.54
N ASP A 297 -10.13 -13.90 2.43
CA ASP A 297 -10.10 -15.36 2.60
C ASP A 297 -11.40 -15.88 3.20
N SER A 298 -11.96 -15.20 4.19
CA SER A 298 -13.27 -15.55 4.76
C SER A 298 -14.40 -15.47 3.72
N ILE A 299 -14.43 -14.41 2.90
CA ILE A 299 -15.36 -14.25 1.77
C ILE A 299 -15.28 -15.43 0.81
N LYS A 300 -14.05 -15.85 0.46
CA LYS A 300 -13.77 -16.98 -0.42
C LYS A 300 -14.16 -18.33 0.19
N ASN A 301 -13.80 -18.56 1.46
CA ASN A 301 -14.09 -19.79 2.19
C ASN A 301 -15.60 -19.98 2.42
N GLN A 302 -16.32 -18.90 2.72
CA GLN A 302 -17.77 -18.87 2.88
C GLN A 302 -18.52 -18.83 1.53
N LYS A 303 -17.81 -18.73 0.40
CA LYS A 303 -18.35 -18.73 -0.97
C LYS A 303 -19.39 -17.64 -1.21
N ILE A 304 -19.17 -16.45 -0.63
CA ILE A 304 -20.12 -15.33 -0.71
C ILE A 304 -20.17 -14.76 -2.14
N LEU A 305 -19.06 -14.79 -2.87
CA LEU A 305 -18.94 -14.28 -4.23
C LEU A 305 -18.89 -15.41 -5.28
N LYS A 306 -19.45 -15.16 -6.48
CA LYS A 306 -19.28 -16.05 -7.66
C LYS A 306 -17.83 -16.06 -8.17
N ARG A 307 -17.07 -14.99 -7.94
CA ARG A 307 -15.65 -14.82 -8.25
C ARG A 307 -14.99 -14.07 -7.10
N ASN A 308 -13.82 -14.50 -6.65
CA ASN A 308 -13.12 -13.84 -5.54
C ASN A 308 -12.26 -12.70 -6.08
N ILE A 309 -12.95 -11.64 -6.49
CA ILE A 309 -12.37 -10.41 -7.05
C ILE A 309 -12.81 -9.23 -6.21
N ILE A 310 -11.88 -8.31 -5.97
CA ILE A 310 -12.18 -6.96 -5.48
C ILE A 310 -11.64 -5.97 -6.50
N ALA A 311 -12.36 -4.88 -6.77
CA ALA A 311 -11.91 -3.83 -7.68
C ALA A 311 -12.14 -2.44 -7.07
N PHE A 312 -11.13 -1.58 -7.18
CA PHE A 312 -11.15 -0.21 -6.68
C PHE A 312 -11.16 0.78 -7.85
N TYR A 313 -12.07 1.74 -7.78
CA TYR A 313 -12.01 3.00 -8.51
C TYR A 313 -11.69 4.11 -7.51
N MET A 314 -10.61 4.86 -7.75
CA MET A 314 -10.21 6.01 -6.94
C MET A 314 -10.40 7.28 -7.79
N SER A 315 -11.30 8.17 -7.37
CA SER A 315 -11.59 9.40 -8.11
C SER A 315 -10.42 10.38 -8.03
N LYS A 316 -10.08 11.05 -9.14
CA LYS A 316 -9.16 12.21 -9.16
C LYS A 316 -9.79 13.52 -8.71
N ASP A 317 -11.12 13.63 -8.76
CA ASP A 317 -11.86 14.79 -8.27
C ASP A 317 -12.19 14.57 -6.79
N ILE A 318 -11.70 15.48 -5.93
CA ILE A 318 -11.96 15.52 -4.48
C ILE A 318 -13.45 15.65 -4.15
N ASN A 319 -14.24 16.20 -5.08
CA ASN A 319 -15.69 16.36 -4.96
C ASN A 319 -16.48 15.09 -5.39
N GLN A 320 -15.77 14.02 -5.77
CA GLN A 320 -16.36 12.77 -6.26
C GLN A 320 -15.84 11.56 -5.47
N PRO A 321 -16.71 10.61 -5.09
CA PRO A 321 -16.31 9.46 -4.32
C PRO A 321 -15.51 8.44 -5.14
N GLY A 322 -14.69 7.65 -4.46
CA GLY A 322 -14.21 6.37 -4.98
C GLY A 322 -15.29 5.30 -4.94
N SER A 323 -14.97 4.09 -5.41
CA SER A 323 -15.85 2.93 -5.31
C SER A 323 -15.09 1.62 -5.15
N LEU A 324 -15.62 0.75 -4.31
CA LEU A 324 -15.17 -0.61 -4.07
C LEU A 324 -16.22 -1.60 -4.59
N SER A 325 -15.84 -2.49 -5.50
CA SER A 325 -16.71 -3.51 -6.09
C SER A 325 -16.23 -4.92 -5.73
N PHE A 326 -17.18 -5.82 -5.44
CA PHE A 326 -16.92 -7.21 -5.05
C PHE A 326 -17.50 -8.20 -6.07
N GLY A 327 -16.68 -9.14 -6.54
CA GLY A 327 -17.02 -10.18 -7.51
C GLY A 327 -17.13 -9.72 -8.97
N SER A 328 -17.17 -8.41 -9.20
CA SER A 328 -17.24 -7.77 -10.51
C SER A 328 -16.35 -6.53 -10.57
N ILE A 329 -16.35 -5.86 -11.72
CA ILE A 329 -15.79 -4.52 -11.93
C ILE A 329 -16.95 -3.70 -12.50
N ASP A 330 -17.18 -2.50 -11.97
CA ASP A 330 -18.20 -1.61 -12.51
C ASP A 330 -17.72 -1.03 -13.87
N PRO A 331 -18.39 -1.35 -14.99
CA PRO A 331 -17.96 -0.90 -16.31
C PRO A 331 -18.08 0.62 -16.51
N LYS A 332 -18.84 1.35 -15.69
CA LYS A 332 -19.01 2.81 -15.85
C LYS A 332 -17.72 3.59 -15.58
N TYR A 333 -16.84 3.04 -14.76
CA TYR A 333 -15.54 3.63 -14.42
C TYR A 333 -14.41 3.19 -15.36
N VAL A 334 -14.64 2.24 -16.28
CA VAL A 334 -13.62 1.77 -17.22
C VAL A 334 -13.52 2.75 -18.40
N LEU A 335 -12.32 3.24 -18.71
CA LEU A 335 -12.11 4.10 -19.87
C LEU A 335 -12.53 3.37 -21.16
N PRO A 336 -13.46 3.90 -21.98
CA PRO A 336 -13.97 3.21 -23.17
C PRO A 336 -12.87 2.68 -24.09
N GLY A 337 -13.11 1.50 -24.67
CA GLY A 337 -12.16 0.80 -25.54
C GLY A 337 -11.04 0.02 -24.83
N HIS A 338 -10.82 0.24 -23.53
CA HIS A 338 -9.74 -0.40 -22.78
C HIS A 338 -10.13 -1.76 -22.17
N LYS A 339 -9.11 -2.54 -21.81
CA LYS A 339 -9.22 -3.84 -21.12
C LYS A 339 -8.10 -3.96 -20.08
N PRO A 340 -8.30 -4.69 -18.96
CA PRO A 340 -7.25 -4.87 -17.99
C PRO A 340 -6.02 -5.59 -18.54
N TRP A 341 -4.84 -5.05 -18.25
CA TRP A 341 -3.59 -5.80 -18.23
C TRP A 341 -3.51 -6.56 -16.91
N TRP A 342 -3.07 -7.81 -16.96
CA TRP A 342 -3.01 -8.69 -15.79
C TRP A 342 -1.56 -9.03 -15.45
N PHE A 343 -1.20 -8.89 -14.19
CA PHE A 343 0.13 -9.06 -13.64
C PHE A 343 0.11 -10.21 -12.64
N PRO A 344 1.02 -11.20 -12.73
CA PRO A 344 1.06 -12.30 -11.79
C PRO A 344 1.48 -11.80 -10.41
N VAL A 345 0.80 -12.27 -9.36
CA VAL A 345 1.27 -12.08 -7.98
C VAL A 345 2.52 -12.93 -7.79
N VAL A 346 3.69 -12.28 -7.60
CA VAL A 346 5.01 -12.96 -7.57
C VAL A 346 5.44 -13.43 -6.19
N LYS A 347 4.91 -12.79 -5.14
CA LYS A 347 5.05 -13.15 -3.72
C LYS A 347 3.72 -12.82 -3.02
N THR A 348 3.45 -13.46 -1.88
CA THR A 348 2.17 -13.31 -1.15
C THR A 348 2.35 -12.69 0.23
N ASP A 349 3.43 -11.94 0.44
CA ASP A 349 3.54 -11.05 1.61
C ASP A 349 2.55 -9.89 1.40
N TYR A 350 2.56 -9.33 0.19
CA TYR A 350 1.65 -8.29 -0.29
C TYR A 350 1.10 -8.66 -1.67
N TRP A 351 0.27 -7.81 -2.27
CA TRP A 351 -0.11 -7.91 -3.68
C TRP A 351 1.03 -7.49 -4.63
N GLU A 352 2.12 -8.27 -4.61
CA GLU A 352 3.37 -7.95 -5.31
C GLU A 352 3.36 -8.32 -6.80
N ILE A 353 3.81 -7.40 -7.66
CA ILE A 353 4.05 -7.61 -9.10
C ILE A 353 5.50 -7.25 -9.50
N GLU A 354 6.04 -7.87 -10.57
CA GLU A 354 7.43 -7.64 -11.02
C GLU A 354 7.59 -6.24 -11.68
N VAL A 355 8.49 -5.41 -11.15
CA VAL A 355 8.94 -4.16 -11.78
C VAL A 355 10.07 -4.47 -12.76
N SER A 356 9.83 -4.19 -14.04
CA SER A 356 10.80 -4.39 -15.12
C SER A 356 11.74 -3.21 -15.35
N SER A 357 11.30 -1.99 -15.04
CA SER A 357 12.09 -0.74 -15.08
C SER A 357 11.26 0.44 -14.57
N LEU A 358 11.92 1.44 -14.00
CA LEU A 358 11.41 2.80 -13.80
C LEU A 358 12.07 3.71 -14.84
N LEU A 359 11.33 4.62 -15.47
CA LEU A 359 11.84 5.57 -16.48
C LEU A 359 11.60 7.02 -16.04
N VAL A 360 12.48 7.92 -16.47
CA VAL A 360 12.39 9.38 -16.34
C VAL A 360 12.57 9.99 -17.73
N ASP A 361 11.54 10.66 -18.25
CA ASP A 361 11.46 11.12 -19.66
C ASP A 361 11.74 10.01 -20.70
N GLY A 362 11.46 8.76 -20.33
CA GLY A 362 11.71 7.57 -21.14
C GLY A 362 13.08 6.92 -20.92
N GLU A 363 14.04 7.60 -20.28
CA GLU A 363 15.34 7.04 -19.96
C GLU A 363 15.28 6.16 -18.70
N PRO A 364 15.86 4.94 -18.73
CA PRO A 364 15.74 3.99 -17.62
C PRO A 364 16.61 4.35 -16.42
N VAL A 365 16.02 4.29 -15.23
CA VAL A 365 16.76 4.26 -13.97
C VAL A 365 17.48 2.91 -13.84
N VAL A 366 18.75 2.93 -13.43
CA VAL A 366 19.56 1.72 -13.28
C VAL A 366 19.07 0.92 -12.07
N PHE A 367 18.71 -0.34 -12.29
CA PHE A 367 18.41 -1.30 -11.23
C PHE A 367 19.61 -2.25 -11.08
N ASP A 368 20.17 -2.36 -9.87
CA ASP A 368 21.23 -3.30 -9.52
C ASP A 368 20.70 -4.74 -9.29
N ARG A 369 19.42 -4.86 -8.95
CA ARG A 369 18.70 -6.10 -8.62
C ARG A 369 17.30 -6.14 -9.23
N LYS A 370 16.57 -7.22 -8.99
CA LYS A 370 15.13 -7.29 -9.31
C LYS A 370 14.31 -6.64 -8.20
N TYR A 371 13.38 -5.80 -8.58
CA TYR A 371 12.42 -5.17 -7.66
C TYR A 371 10.99 -5.63 -7.94
N ASN A 372 10.20 -5.71 -6.87
CA ASN A 372 8.76 -5.93 -6.92
C ASN A 372 8.05 -4.63 -6.50
N ALA A 373 6.76 -4.55 -6.81
CA ALA A 373 5.86 -3.48 -6.38
C ALA A 373 4.64 -4.09 -5.68
N ALA A 374 4.40 -3.71 -4.42
CA ALA A 374 3.13 -3.94 -3.75
C ALA A 374 2.11 -2.92 -4.29
N ILE A 375 0.96 -3.42 -4.76
CA ILE A 375 -0.16 -2.59 -5.20
C ILE A 375 -1.07 -2.36 -3.99
N ASP A 376 -1.06 -1.14 -3.48
CA ASP A 376 -1.49 -0.81 -2.13
C ASP A 376 -2.56 0.29 -2.13
N THR A 377 -3.77 -0.06 -1.70
CA THR A 377 -4.90 0.87 -1.61
C THR A 377 -5.00 1.64 -0.28
N GLY A 378 -4.22 1.27 0.74
CA GLY A 378 -4.13 1.99 2.00
C GLY A 378 -3.05 3.07 2.01
N SER A 379 -2.01 2.92 1.19
CA SER A 379 -0.95 3.92 1.04
C SER A 379 -1.33 5.10 0.14
N SER A 380 -1.01 6.32 0.58
CA SER A 380 -1.29 7.56 -0.16
C SER A 380 -0.35 7.79 -1.35
N LEU A 381 0.89 7.31 -1.25
CA LEU A 381 2.00 7.66 -2.13
C LEU A 381 2.63 6.49 -2.87
N ILE A 382 3.46 6.83 -3.85
CA ILE A 382 4.51 5.94 -4.33
C ILE A 382 5.67 6.02 -3.32
N SER A 383 6.13 4.87 -2.84
CA SER A 383 7.43 4.77 -2.18
C SER A 383 8.28 3.70 -2.83
N GLY A 384 9.58 3.74 -2.57
CA GLY A 384 10.48 2.70 -3.02
C GLY A 384 11.88 2.80 -2.43
N PRO A 385 12.73 1.80 -2.74
CA PRO A 385 14.06 1.68 -2.15
C PRO A 385 14.91 2.94 -2.31
N SER A 386 15.58 3.34 -1.24
CA SER A 386 16.29 4.62 -1.17
C SER A 386 17.40 4.72 -2.21
N ASP A 387 18.05 3.61 -2.54
CA ASP A 387 19.08 3.50 -3.57
C ASP A 387 18.58 3.77 -5.00
N VAL A 388 17.28 3.60 -5.26
CA VAL A 388 16.64 3.93 -6.54
C VAL A 388 15.94 5.29 -6.49
N ILE A 389 15.29 5.63 -5.38
CA ILE A 389 14.49 6.85 -5.26
C ILE A 389 15.37 8.09 -5.04
N ILE A 390 16.41 8.07 -4.20
CA ILE A 390 17.20 9.29 -3.95
C ILE A 390 17.84 9.85 -5.25
N PRO A 391 18.46 9.05 -6.14
CA PRO A 391 18.99 9.55 -7.42
C PRO A 391 17.93 9.99 -8.44
N LEU A 392 16.66 9.63 -8.22
CA LEU A 392 15.50 10.17 -8.94
C LEU A 392 15.13 11.55 -8.38
N LEU A 393 15.06 11.70 -7.06
CA LEU A 393 14.72 12.95 -6.38
C LEU A 393 15.71 14.08 -6.69
N GLU A 394 17.01 13.76 -6.77
CA GLU A 394 18.06 14.72 -7.16
C GLU A 394 17.85 15.35 -8.57
N LYS A 395 16.98 14.77 -9.40
CA LYS A 395 16.63 15.28 -10.74
C LYS A 395 15.28 15.98 -10.80
N ILE A 396 14.52 16.01 -9.71
CA ILE A 396 13.13 16.50 -9.66
C ILE A 396 12.99 17.50 -8.52
N THR A 397 13.21 18.78 -8.83
CA THR A 397 12.85 19.89 -7.96
C THR A 397 11.40 20.27 -8.21
N VAL A 398 10.52 20.13 -7.21
CA VAL A 398 9.16 20.69 -7.25
C VAL A 398 9.21 22.06 -6.57
N GLU A 399 8.79 23.12 -7.26
CA GLU A 399 8.65 24.44 -6.62
C GLU A 399 7.40 24.44 -5.71
N GLU A 400 7.52 24.99 -4.50
CA GLU A 400 6.43 25.04 -3.52
C GLU A 400 5.18 25.75 -4.08
N ASP A 401 5.34 26.74 -4.96
CA ASP A 401 4.24 27.49 -5.58
C ASP A 401 3.61 26.82 -6.82
N CYS A 402 3.98 25.57 -7.10
CA CYS A 402 3.60 24.80 -8.29
C CYS A 402 4.04 25.40 -9.65
N SER A 403 4.84 26.47 -9.69
CA SER A 403 5.11 27.24 -10.92
C SER A 403 5.92 26.49 -11.99
N ASN A 404 6.52 25.35 -11.64
CA ASN A 404 7.33 24.55 -12.56
C ASN A 404 6.69 23.21 -12.98
N LEU A 405 5.43 22.95 -12.64
CA LEU A 405 4.74 21.67 -12.90
C LEU A 405 4.88 21.19 -14.35
N ASP A 406 4.63 22.07 -15.32
CA ASP A 406 4.75 21.82 -16.78
C ASP A 406 6.17 21.46 -17.26
N LYS A 407 7.19 21.64 -16.41
CA LYS A 407 8.61 21.38 -16.71
C LYS A 407 9.14 20.12 -16.04
N LEU A 408 8.36 19.49 -15.16
CA LEU A 408 8.78 18.28 -14.45
C LEU A 408 8.75 17.06 -15.41
N PRO A 409 9.65 16.08 -15.22
CA PRO A 409 9.79 14.96 -16.15
C PRO A 409 8.61 13.98 -16.08
N ARG A 410 8.30 13.30 -17.18
CA ARG A 410 7.35 12.18 -17.14
C ARG A 410 8.00 10.99 -16.44
N LEU A 411 7.32 10.42 -15.44
CA LEU A 411 7.72 9.17 -14.81
C LEU A 411 6.99 7.99 -15.49
N SER A 412 7.67 6.85 -15.65
CA SER A 412 7.01 5.63 -16.15
C SER A 412 7.38 4.40 -15.34
N PHE A 413 6.38 3.70 -14.81
CA PHE A 413 6.56 2.33 -14.29
C PHE A 413 6.36 1.32 -15.40
N VAL A 414 7.23 0.31 -15.49
CA VAL A 414 7.07 -0.80 -16.43
C VAL A 414 6.93 -2.10 -15.65
N PHE A 415 5.78 -2.76 -15.78
CA PHE A 415 5.49 -4.04 -15.10
C PHE A 415 5.49 -5.21 -16.11
N ARG A 416 5.79 -6.43 -15.63
CA ARG A 416 5.70 -7.65 -16.45
C ARG A 416 4.34 -8.33 -16.32
N ASP A 417 3.59 -8.41 -17.42
CA ASP A 417 2.27 -9.04 -17.43
C ASP A 417 2.32 -10.59 -17.45
N VAL A 418 1.16 -11.24 -17.30
CA VAL A 418 1.02 -12.71 -17.32
C VAL A 418 1.43 -13.39 -18.64
N MET A 419 1.60 -12.62 -19.72
CA MET A 419 2.14 -13.08 -21.00
C MET A 419 3.65 -12.83 -21.13
N GLY A 420 4.29 -12.30 -20.09
CA GLY A 420 5.71 -11.95 -20.06
C GLY A 420 6.05 -10.62 -20.75
N ARG A 421 5.04 -9.86 -21.21
CA ARG A 421 5.20 -8.58 -21.90
C ARG A 421 5.52 -7.47 -20.89
N LYS A 422 6.37 -6.53 -21.29
CA LYS A 422 6.57 -5.28 -20.57
C LYS A 422 5.44 -4.31 -20.90
N VAL A 423 4.68 -3.87 -19.90
CA VAL A 423 3.59 -2.89 -20.05
C VAL A 423 4.01 -1.62 -19.32
N LYS A 424 4.04 -0.49 -20.04
CA LYS A 424 4.43 0.83 -19.53
C LYS A 424 3.21 1.60 -19.06
N PHE A 425 3.32 2.18 -17.87
CA PHE A 425 2.33 3.03 -17.21
C PHE A 425 2.97 4.39 -16.98
N ASP A 426 2.47 5.39 -17.68
CA ASP A 426 2.97 6.76 -17.61
C ASP A 426 2.25 7.53 -16.49
N LEU A 427 3.01 8.35 -15.78
CA LEU A 427 2.57 9.33 -14.79
C LEU A 427 3.02 10.70 -15.28
N ASP A 428 2.05 11.60 -15.48
CA ASP A 428 2.32 12.99 -15.79
C ASP A 428 2.56 13.75 -14.46
N PRO A 429 3.16 14.96 -14.46
CA PRO A 429 3.46 15.71 -13.24
C PRO A 429 2.28 15.81 -12.26
N GLU A 430 1.06 15.95 -12.76
CA GLU A 430 -0.18 16.05 -11.98
C GLU A 430 -0.58 14.75 -11.26
N ASP A 431 0.01 13.60 -11.61
CA ASP A 431 -0.23 12.33 -10.90
C ASP A 431 0.69 12.16 -9.69
N TYR A 432 1.96 12.59 -9.81
CA TYR A 432 2.99 12.33 -8.81
C TYR A 432 3.39 13.56 -8.00
N VAL A 433 2.97 14.77 -8.36
CA VAL A 433 2.98 15.95 -7.48
C VAL A 433 1.66 16.00 -6.72
N LEU A 434 1.73 16.14 -5.41
CA LEU A 434 0.58 16.48 -4.58
C LEU A 434 0.45 17.99 -4.50
N LYS A 435 -0.78 18.48 -4.58
CA LYS A 435 -1.12 19.89 -4.45
C LYS A 435 -2.14 20.05 -3.34
N ASP A 436 -1.80 20.85 -2.33
CA ASP A 436 -2.78 21.36 -1.38
C ASP A 436 -3.63 22.43 -2.10
N GLU A 437 -4.96 22.33 -2.05
CA GLU A 437 -5.86 23.33 -2.62
C GLU A 437 -6.13 24.53 -1.69
N VAL A 438 -5.83 24.39 -0.40
CA VAL A 438 -5.98 25.43 0.64
C VAL A 438 -4.76 26.35 0.63
N GLU A 439 -3.58 25.83 0.99
CA GLU A 439 -2.34 26.62 1.03
C GLU A 439 -1.69 26.82 -0.35
N LYS A 440 -2.16 26.08 -1.37
CA LYS A 440 -1.64 26.10 -2.75
C LYS A 440 -0.17 25.67 -2.87
N VAL A 441 0.28 24.84 -1.93
CA VAL A 441 1.62 24.28 -1.91
C VAL A 441 1.68 22.99 -2.73
N CYS A 442 2.69 22.87 -3.58
CA CYS A 442 3.05 21.63 -4.25
C CYS A 442 4.17 20.89 -3.54
N MET A 443 4.03 19.56 -3.43
CA MET A 443 5.05 18.66 -2.89
C MET A 443 5.15 17.39 -3.75
N LEU A 444 6.30 16.71 -3.68
CA LEU A 444 6.45 15.44 -4.39
C LEU A 444 5.75 14.27 -3.66
N GLY A 445 4.89 13.56 -4.37
CA GLY A 445 4.22 12.34 -3.94
C GLY A 445 5.03 11.05 -4.17
N VAL A 446 6.36 11.14 -4.10
CA VAL A 446 7.29 10.03 -4.24
C VAL A 446 8.33 10.15 -3.12
N LEU A 447 8.48 9.11 -2.29
CA LEU A 447 9.42 9.14 -1.16
C LEU A 447 10.32 7.89 -1.10
N PRO A 448 11.56 8.00 -0.56
CA PRO A 448 12.42 6.87 -0.30
C PRO A 448 11.92 6.12 0.95
N MET A 449 11.82 4.80 0.88
CA MET A 449 11.45 3.93 1.98
C MET A 449 12.09 2.56 1.80
N ASP A 450 12.90 2.14 2.77
CA ASP A 450 13.51 0.82 2.78
C ASP A 450 12.75 -0.13 3.71
N MET A 451 12.43 -1.32 3.19
CA MET A 451 11.80 -2.38 3.96
C MET A 451 12.80 -2.97 4.97
N PRO A 452 12.42 -3.20 6.24
CA PRO A 452 13.30 -3.82 7.22
C PRO A 452 13.57 -5.29 6.87
N GLU A 453 14.82 -5.73 7.05
CA GLU A 453 15.21 -7.14 6.94
C GLU A 453 14.31 -8.03 7.85
N PRO A 454 13.84 -9.19 7.38
CA PRO A 454 14.24 -9.92 6.18
C PRO A 454 13.42 -9.60 4.91
N LYS A 455 12.56 -8.56 4.93
CA LYS A 455 11.77 -8.18 3.76
C LYS A 455 12.69 -7.56 2.71
N LYS A 456 12.46 -7.88 1.44
CA LYS A 456 13.28 -7.40 0.33
C LYS A 456 12.90 -5.96 -0.04
N PRO A 457 13.81 -5.20 -0.69
CA PRO A 457 13.49 -3.92 -1.30
C PRO A 457 12.26 -4.01 -2.20
N LEU A 458 11.29 -3.12 -1.97
CA LEU A 458 9.92 -3.19 -2.48
C LEU A 458 9.45 -1.77 -2.80
N PHE A 459 8.83 -1.57 -3.96
CA PHE A 459 8.07 -0.36 -4.22
C PHE A 459 6.67 -0.50 -3.62
N VAL A 460 6.11 0.57 -3.08
CA VAL A 460 4.69 0.67 -2.75
C VAL A 460 4.05 1.58 -3.79
N ILE A 461 2.97 1.11 -4.41
CA ILE A 461 2.24 1.83 -5.46
C ILE A 461 0.88 2.23 -4.90
N GLY A 462 0.86 3.41 -4.26
CA GLY A 462 -0.29 3.96 -3.56
C GLY A 462 -1.29 4.74 -4.42
N ALA A 463 -2.20 5.43 -3.73
CA ALA A 463 -3.34 6.15 -4.30
C ALA A 463 -2.96 7.09 -5.45
N ASN A 464 -1.82 7.78 -5.39
CA ASN A 464 -1.42 8.70 -6.46
C ASN A 464 -1.19 8.04 -7.83
N PHE A 465 -0.64 6.81 -7.88
CA PHE A 465 -0.66 5.99 -9.09
C PHE A 465 -2.07 5.42 -9.35
N LEU A 466 -2.71 4.87 -8.31
CA LEU A 466 -3.95 4.10 -8.46
C LEU A 466 -5.16 4.95 -8.86
N ARG A 467 -5.18 6.26 -8.61
CA ARG A 467 -6.20 7.18 -9.16
C ARG A 467 -6.25 7.17 -10.70
N ARG A 468 -5.18 6.79 -11.41
CA ARG A 468 -5.16 6.75 -12.89
C ARG A 468 -5.72 5.44 -13.46
N TYR A 469 -5.93 4.40 -12.64
CA TYR A 469 -6.31 3.05 -13.09
C TYR A 469 -7.28 2.37 -12.12
N ILE A 470 -8.32 1.69 -12.62
CA ILE A 470 -9.03 0.71 -11.77
C ILE A 470 -8.05 -0.42 -11.45
N SER A 471 -7.78 -0.62 -10.17
CA SER A 471 -7.00 -1.74 -9.65
C SER A 471 -7.92 -2.90 -9.28
N ILE A 472 -7.53 -4.12 -9.67
CA ILE A 472 -8.36 -5.31 -9.63
C ILE A 472 -7.56 -6.44 -9.00
N PHE A 473 -8.09 -7.05 -7.95
CA PHE A 473 -7.38 -8.04 -7.13
C PHE A 473 -8.11 -9.40 -7.24
N ASP A 474 -7.59 -10.33 -8.03
CA ASP A 474 -8.22 -11.65 -8.28
C ASP A 474 -7.54 -12.76 -7.45
N ARG A 475 -8.18 -13.14 -6.34
CA ARG A 475 -7.75 -14.22 -5.42
C ARG A 475 -7.99 -15.62 -5.96
N ASP A 476 -8.69 -15.79 -7.08
CA ASP A 476 -8.89 -17.09 -7.73
C ASP A 476 -7.76 -17.42 -8.71
N GLN A 477 -7.20 -16.42 -9.38
CA GLN A 477 -6.10 -16.56 -10.34
C GLN A 477 -4.74 -16.07 -9.80
N MET A 478 -4.70 -15.38 -8.65
CA MET A 478 -3.50 -14.77 -8.06
C MET A 478 -2.85 -13.77 -9.02
N VAL A 479 -3.65 -12.79 -9.46
CA VAL A 479 -3.23 -11.72 -10.37
C VAL A 479 -3.77 -10.37 -9.91
N VAL A 480 -3.01 -9.31 -10.18
CA VAL A 480 -3.50 -7.92 -10.14
C VAL A 480 -3.84 -7.49 -11.57
N GLY A 481 -4.97 -6.82 -11.74
CA GLY A 481 -5.39 -6.19 -12.99
C GLY A 481 -5.31 -4.67 -12.89
N LEU A 482 -4.83 -4.01 -13.94
CA LEU A 482 -4.87 -2.55 -14.07
C LEU A 482 -5.55 -2.20 -15.40
N VAL A 483 -6.51 -1.27 -15.39
CA VAL A 483 -7.17 -0.71 -16.58
C VAL A 483 -7.37 0.79 -16.40
N PRO A 484 -7.20 1.65 -17.44
CA PRO A 484 -7.37 3.09 -17.27
C PRO A 484 -8.78 3.44 -16.81
N ALA A 485 -8.87 4.38 -15.86
CA ALA A 485 -10.13 4.84 -15.32
C ALA A 485 -10.76 5.94 -16.20
N SER A 486 -12.10 5.98 -16.26
CA SER A 486 -12.87 7.16 -16.69
C SER A 486 -13.31 7.92 -15.46
N HIS A 487 -12.99 9.22 -15.43
CA HIS A 487 -13.39 10.16 -14.38
C HIS A 487 -14.55 11.06 -14.83
N ASP A 488 -15.18 10.76 -15.96
CA ASP A 488 -16.30 11.53 -16.51
C ASP A 488 -17.61 11.29 -15.75
N GLN A 489 -17.64 10.27 -14.89
CA GLN A 489 -18.81 9.89 -14.09
C GLN A 489 -18.95 10.85 -12.90
N LYS A 490 -20.12 11.48 -12.78
CA LYS A 490 -20.49 12.33 -11.65
C LYS A 490 -21.54 11.64 -10.78
N GLU A 491 -21.23 11.48 -9.50
CA GLU A 491 -22.11 10.95 -8.46
C GLU A 491 -22.65 12.15 -7.66
N GLU A 492 -23.74 12.76 -8.14
CA GLU A 492 -24.29 14.01 -7.59
C GLU A 492 -24.52 13.94 -6.07
N ASN A 493 -23.99 14.94 -5.36
CA ASN A 493 -24.02 15.10 -3.89
C ASN A 493 -23.49 13.89 -3.10
N LYS A 494 -22.85 12.91 -3.74
CA LYS A 494 -22.53 11.64 -3.08
C LYS A 494 -21.34 11.74 -2.14
N GLN A 495 -20.34 12.51 -2.53
CA GLN A 495 -19.20 12.86 -1.70
C GLN A 495 -19.66 13.61 -0.43
N GLU A 496 -20.52 14.63 -0.57
CA GLU A 496 -21.08 15.39 0.55
C GLU A 496 -21.86 14.49 1.55
N GLN A 497 -22.73 13.62 1.03
CA GLN A 497 -23.45 12.62 1.85
C GLN A 497 -22.51 11.68 2.62
N LEU A 498 -21.36 11.32 2.05
CA LEU A 498 -20.36 10.48 2.71
C LEU A 498 -19.60 11.28 3.77
N SER A 499 -19.21 12.52 3.48
CA SER A 499 -18.60 13.44 4.44
C SER A 499 -19.50 13.62 5.66
N ASP A 500 -20.79 13.88 5.46
CA ASP A 500 -21.78 14.01 6.53
C ASP A 500 -21.93 12.73 7.36
N ARG A 501 -21.97 11.57 6.70
CA ARG A 501 -22.07 10.25 7.36
C ARG A 501 -20.83 9.91 8.17
N PHE A 502 -19.67 10.41 7.77
CA PHE A 502 -18.37 10.10 8.38
C PHE A 502 -17.89 11.19 9.36
N LYS A 503 -18.73 12.21 9.63
CA LYS A 503 -18.50 13.16 10.73
C LYS A 503 -18.36 12.43 12.07
N VAL A 504 -17.34 12.84 12.84
CA VAL A 504 -17.03 12.35 14.19
C VAL A 504 -18.17 12.72 15.17
N PRO A 505 -18.51 11.88 16.17
CA PRO A 505 -19.73 12.05 16.97
C PRO A 505 -19.90 13.36 17.76
N ASP A 506 -18.82 14.09 18.06
CA ASP A 506 -18.84 15.18 19.05
C ASP A 506 -19.25 16.56 18.51
N GLY A 507 -19.77 16.66 17.28
CA GLY A 507 -20.42 17.87 16.75
C GLY A 507 -19.49 19.05 16.43
N ASN A 508 -18.32 19.12 17.08
CA ASN A 508 -17.15 19.76 16.53
C ASN A 508 -16.85 19.08 15.19
N THR A 509 -17.23 19.76 14.11
CA THR A 509 -16.59 19.52 12.83
C THR A 509 -15.14 19.91 13.04
N ILE A 510 -14.29 18.93 13.36
CA ILE A 510 -12.87 19.02 13.03
C ILE A 510 -12.83 19.00 11.51
N ILE A 511 -13.14 20.17 10.93
CA ILE A 511 -12.43 20.61 9.76
C ILE A 511 -10.99 20.50 10.20
N TYR A 512 -10.24 19.60 9.56
CA TYR A 512 -8.81 19.62 9.71
C TYR A 512 -8.33 20.93 9.09
N SER A 513 -8.34 22.01 9.88
CA SER A 513 -7.35 23.06 9.70
C SER A 513 -6.03 22.43 10.11
N LEU A 514 -5.51 21.59 9.21
CA LEU A 514 -4.16 21.08 9.28
C LEU A 514 -3.29 22.32 9.47
N SER A 515 -2.54 22.40 10.58
CA SER A 515 -1.55 23.46 10.69
C SER A 515 -0.60 23.34 9.50
N PRO A 516 0.06 24.41 9.04
CA PRO A 516 0.93 24.35 7.86
C PRO A 516 2.06 23.29 7.91
N THR A 517 2.29 22.69 9.08
CA THR A 517 3.22 21.58 9.34
C THR A 517 2.63 20.17 9.20
N ASN A 518 1.29 20.03 9.19
CA ASN A 518 0.57 18.75 9.27
C ASN A 518 -0.28 18.47 8.01
N ILE A 519 -0.17 19.29 6.96
CA ILE A 519 -0.97 19.25 5.71
C ILE A 519 -1.00 17.84 5.07
N PHE A 520 0.00 17.02 5.37
CA PHE A 520 0.27 15.78 4.68
C PHE A 520 0.46 14.63 5.67
N ILE A 521 -0.66 14.07 6.17
CA ILE A 521 -0.66 12.75 6.86
C ILE A 521 -0.49 11.65 5.81
N LEU A 522 0.66 11.67 5.15
CA LEU A 522 1.08 10.74 4.10
C LEU A 522 1.35 9.40 4.77
N THR A 523 0.34 8.53 4.71
CA THR A 523 0.46 7.23 5.33
C THR A 523 0.94 6.24 4.29
N VAL A 524 2.02 5.52 4.61
CA VAL A 524 2.33 4.25 3.99
C VAL A 524 1.86 3.17 4.96
N MET A 525 0.85 2.39 4.58
CA MET A 525 0.20 1.39 5.45
C MET A 525 0.71 -0.03 5.15
N LEU A 526 2.01 -0.28 5.38
CA LEU A 526 2.70 -1.47 4.88
C LEU A 526 3.74 -2.08 5.85
#